data_AF-A0A5B6YK57-F1
#
_entry.id   AF-A0A5B6YK57-F1
#
_cell.length_a   1.000
_cell.length_b   1.000
_cell.length_c   1.000
_cell.angle_alpha   90.00
_cell.angle_beta   90.00
_cell.angle_gamma   90.00
#
_symmetry.space_group_name_H-M   'P 1'
#
loop_
_entity.id
_entity.type
_entity.pdbx_description
1 polymer ?
#
loop_
_entity_poly.entity_id
_entity_poly.type
_entity_poly.pdbx_seq_one_letter_code
_entity_poly.pdbx_strand_id
1 'polypeptide(L)'
;MPTLLSVIECHRDEVRELPPRAEVMAWSDKTGVEMFRYGDHIMGIQGHPEYTKDILLHLIDRLVQLKFIVDCYADEVKANVEASEPDREAWKKLCISFLKGRL
;
A
#
# COMPACT_ATOMS: atom_id res chain seq x y z
N MET A 1 8.12 -1.14 -16.41
CA MET A 1 8.13 -0.94 -14.95
C MET A 1 8.62 -2.23 -14.30
N PRO A 2 9.11 -2.21 -13.05
CA PRO A 2 9.37 -3.43 -12.28
C PRO A 2 8.11 -4.30 -12.23
N THR A 3 8.27 -5.62 -12.26
CA THR A 3 7.14 -6.56 -12.18
C THR A 3 6.65 -6.79 -10.75
N LEU A 4 7.48 -6.46 -9.76
CA LEU A 4 7.13 -6.42 -8.34
C LEU A 4 7.61 -5.11 -7.74
N LEU A 5 6.83 -4.59 -6.80
CA LEU A 5 7.16 -3.45 -5.95
C LEU A 5 6.70 -3.75 -4.53
N SER A 6 7.57 -3.58 -3.55
CA SER A 6 7.19 -3.63 -2.14
C SER A 6 6.49 -2.33 -1.74
N VAL A 7 5.43 -2.42 -0.96
CA VAL A 7 4.67 -1.28 -0.43
C VAL A 7 4.23 -1.56 1.00
N ILE A 8 4.02 -0.52 1.79
CA ILE A 8 3.42 -0.66 3.11
C ILE A 8 1.90 -0.83 2.95
N GLU A 9 1.33 -1.86 3.56
CA GLU A 9 -0.11 -2.09 3.60
C GLU A 9 -0.64 -1.88 5.03
N CYS A 10 -1.65 -1.03 5.18
CA CYS A 10 -2.28 -0.77 6.48
C CYS A 10 -3.77 -0.44 6.31
N HIS A 11 -4.58 -1.48 6.14
CA HIS A 11 -6.04 -1.37 6.00
C HIS A 11 -6.72 -2.61 6.59
N ARG A 12 -8.04 -2.55 6.74
CA ARG A 12 -8.86 -3.68 7.20
C ARG A 12 -9.79 -4.19 6.10
N ASP A 13 -10.37 -3.25 5.37
CA ASP A 13 -11.24 -3.55 4.25
C ASP A 13 -10.43 -3.52 2.95
N GLU A 14 -10.95 -4.19 1.93
CA GLU A 14 -10.34 -4.31 0.61
C GLU A 14 -11.38 -4.06 -0.49
N VAL A 15 -10.92 -3.61 -1.64
CA VAL A 15 -11.74 -3.55 -2.85
C VAL A 15 -11.77 -4.95 -3.48
N ARG A 16 -12.96 -5.52 -3.62
CA ARG A 16 -13.14 -6.84 -4.26
C ARG A 16 -13.54 -6.78 -5.72
N GLU A 17 -14.28 -5.75 -6.09
CA GLU A 17 -14.82 -5.58 -7.44
C GLU A 17 -14.65 -4.13 -7.88
N LEU A 18 -14.22 -3.97 -9.12
CA LEU A 18 -14.09 -2.66 -9.75
C LEU A 18 -15.33 -2.33 -10.57
N PRO A 19 -15.71 -1.04 -10.68
CA PRO A 19 -16.79 -0.63 -11.57
C PRO A 19 -16.41 -0.92 -13.03
N PRO A 20 -17.39 -1.01 -13.94
CA PRO A 20 -17.12 -1.18 -15.37
C PRO A 20 -16.12 -0.14 -15.88
N ARG A 21 -15.20 -0.56 -16.75
CA ARG A 21 -14.12 0.24 -17.37
C ARG A 21 -12.97 0.65 -16.44
N ALA A 22 -13.01 0.30 -15.15
CA ALA A 22 -11.82 0.32 -14.33
C ALA A 22 -11.00 -0.97 -14.53
N GLU A 23 -9.69 -0.85 -14.45
CA GLU A 23 -8.73 -1.92 -14.71
C GLU A 23 -7.83 -2.14 -13.49
N VAL A 24 -7.63 -3.39 -13.10
CA VAL A 24 -6.64 -3.77 -12.08
C VAL A 24 -5.24 -3.60 -12.67
N MET A 25 -4.39 -2.88 -11.95
CA MET A 25 -3.00 -2.60 -12.33
C MET A 25 -2.00 -3.42 -11.50
N ALA A 26 -2.34 -3.76 -10.27
CA ALA A 26 -1.52 -4.59 -9.38
C ALA A 26 -2.38 -5.36 -8.37
N TRP A 27 -1.83 -6.46 -7.89
CA TRP A 27 -2.41 -7.35 -6.88
C TRP A 27 -1.30 -7.93 -5.99
N SER A 28 -1.67 -8.46 -4.83
CA SER A 28 -0.79 -9.17 -3.89
C SER A 28 -1.42 -10.52 -3.53
N ASP A 29 -0.66 -11.40 -2.88
CA ASP A 29 -1.19 -12.69 -2.41
C ASP A 29 -2.38 -12.52 -1.44
N LYS A 30 -2.50 -11.34 -0.81
CA LYS A 30 -3.56 -11.00 0.14
C LYS A 30 -4.72 -10.26 -0.50
N THR A 31 -4.46 -9.34 -1.42
CA THR A 31 -5.46 -8.42 -1.98
C THR A 31 -5.50 -8.52 -3.50
N GLY A 32 -6.67 -8.82 -4.05
CA GLY A 32 -6.86 -8.95 -5.50
C GLY A 32 -6.83 -7.61 -6.27
N VAL A 33 -7.09 -6.49 -5.59
CA VAL A 33 -7.08 -5.14 -6.17
C VAL A 33 -6.23 -4.21 -5.29
N GLU A 34 -4.90 -4.29 -5.46
CA GLU A 34 -3.97 -3.38 -4.77
C GLU A 34 -3.88 -2.02 -5.45
N MET A 35 -4.02 -2.02 -6.78
CA MET A 35 -3.97 -0.82 -7.57
C MET A 35 -4.93 -0.94 -8.74
N PHE A 36 -5.63 0.14 -9.05
CA PHE A 36 -6.49 0.21 -10.22
C PHE A 36 -6.42 1.57 -10.89
N ARG A 37 -6.89 1.65 -12.13
CA ARG A 37 -7.11 2.91 -12.84
C ARG A 37 -8.46 2.94 -13.54
N TYR A 38 -8.96 4.13 -13.81
CA TYR A 38 -10.09 4.38 -14.70
C TYR A 38 -9.65 5.38 -15.76
N GLY A 39 -9.37 4.85 -16.97
CA GLY A 39 -8.70 5.60 -18.03
C GLY A 39 -7.40 6.24 -17.54
N ASP A 40 -7.21 7.51 -17.90
CA ASP A 40 -6.00 8.29 -17.58
C ASP A 40 -6.28 9.38 -16.53
N HIS A 41 -7.41 9.28 -15.84
CA HIS A 41 -7.94 10.34 -14.97
C HIS A 41 -7.95 9.96 -13.49
N ILE A 42 -8.16 8.68 -13.20
CA ILE A 42 -8.27 8.18 -11.82
C ILE A 42 -7.35 6.98 -11.64
N MET A 43 -6.63 6.97 -10.53
CA MET A 43 -5.82 5.86 -10.08
C MET A 43 -6.03 5.71 -8.57
N GLY A 44 -6.27 4.48 -8.13
CA GLY A 44 -6.35 4.14 -6.72
C GLY A 44 -5.24 3.17 -6.35
N ILE A 45 -4.69 3.33 -5.15
CA ILE A 45 -3.70 2.43 -4.55
C ILE A 45 -4.18 2.14 -3.14
N GLN A 46 -4.30 0.86 -2.78
CA GLN A 46 -4.74 0.40 -1.47
C GLN A 46 -3.60 0.41 -0.45
N GLY A 47 -2.39 0.05 -0.90
CA GLY A 47 -1.15 0.28 -0.16
C GLY A 47 -0.79 1.76 -0.02
N HIS A 48 0.22 2.04 0.80
CA HIS A 48 0.66 3.37 1.19
C HIS A 48 2.07 3.70 0.63
N PRO A 49 2.19 4.06 -0.67
CA PRO A 49 3.47 4.49 -1.25
C PRO A 49 4.01 5.79 -0.61
N GLU A 50 3.14 6.53 0.09
CA GLU A 50 3.46 7.75 0.83
C GLU A 50 4.05 7.46 2.22
N TYR A 51 3.89 6.25 2.76
CA TYR A 51 4.38 5.92 4.10
C TYR A 51 5.90 5.76 4.14
N THR A 52 6.46 6.13 5.28
CA THR A 52 7.78 5.69 5.72
C THR A 52 7.61 4.63 6.81
N LYS A 53 8.69 3.91 7.12
CA LYS A 53 8.70 3.00 8.28
C LYS A 53 8.31 3.74 9.55
N ASP A 54 8.84 4.95 9.77
CA ASP A 54 8.54 5.75 10.96
C ASP A 54 7.04 6.04 11.12
N ILE A 55 6.34 6.38 10.02
CA ILE A 55 4.89 6.61 10.05
C ILE A 55 4.17 5.33 10.51
N LEU A 56 4.55 4.18 9.96
CA LEU A 56 3.93 2.90 10.31
C LEU A 56 4.25 2.49 11.75
N LEU A 57 5.49 2.65 12.20
CA LEU A 57 5.90 2.35 13.58
C LEU A 57 5.11 3.20 14.60
N HIS A 58 4.98 4.51 14.33
CA HIS A 58 4.16 5.39 15.17
C HIS A 58 2.68 5.01 15.16
N LEU A 59 2.14 4.55 14.01
CA LEU A 59 0.76 4.08 13.92
C LEU A 59 0.55 2.81 14.75
N ILE A 60 1.47 1.85 14.68
CA ILE A 60 1.44 0.62 15.47
C ILE A 60 1.41 0.95 16.97
N ASP A 61 2.30 1.82 17.44
CA ASP A 61 2.34 2.23 18.85
C ASP A 61 1.01 2.82 19.30
N ARG A 62 0.41 3.68 18.46
CA ARG A 62 -0.90 4.27 18.74
C ARG A 62 -2.01 3.21 18.79
N LEU A 63 -1.99 2.22 17.91
CA LEU A 63 -2.98 1.14 17.89
C LEU A 63 -2.89 0.25 19.13
N VAL A 64 -1.69 -0.03 19.64
CA VAL A 64 -1.46 -0.73 20.91
C VAL A 64 -2.01 0.09 22.08
N GLN A 65 -1.67 1.38 22.15
CA GLN A 65 -2.14 2.27 23.22
C GLN A 65 -3.67 2.34 23.29
N LEU A 66 -4.33 2.35 22.12
CA LEU A 66 -5.78 2.36 22.00
C LEU A 66 -6.41 0.96 22.17
N LYS A 67 -5.61 -0.07 22.41
CA LYS A 67 -6.03 -1.48 22.58
C LYS A 67 -6.78 -2.03 21.37
N PHE A 68 -6.49 -1.52 20.18
CA PHE A 68 -7.03 -2.07 18.93
C PHE A 68 -6.26 -3.29 18.44
N ILE A 69 -5.01 -3.45 18.89
CA ILE A 69 -4.17 -4.61 18.66
C ILE A 69 -3.44 -4.99 19.95
N VAL A 70 -2.96 -6.23 20.04
CA VAL A 70 -2.21 -6.76 21.18
C VAL A 70 -0.69 -6.57 20.99
N ASP A 71 0.06 -6.47 22.08
CA ASP A 71 1.51 -6.22 22.05
C ASP A 71 2.29 -7.25 21.23
N CYS A 72 1.97 -8.54 21.36
CA CYS A 72 2.67 -9.58 20.60
C CYS A 72 2.50 -9.44 19.08
N TYR A 73 1.33 -8.99 18.63
CA TYR A 73 1.10 -8.71 17.21
C TYR A 73 1.85 -7.45 16.76
N ALA A 74 1.89 -6.42 17.61
CA ALA A 74 2.67 -5.22 17.33
C ALA A 74 4.16 -5.52 17.18
N ASP A 75 4.72 -6.37 18.04
CA ASP A 75 6.12 -6.78 17.98
C ASP A 75 6.44 -7.55 16.68
N GLU A 76 5.55 -8.45 16.26
CA GLU A 76 5.67 -9.18 14.99
C GLU A 76 5.67 -8.22 13.78
N VAL A 77 4.73 -7.27 13.75
CA VAL A 77 4.64 -6.30 12.65
C VAL A 77 5.87 -5.40 12.64
N LYS A 78 6.35 -4.90 13.79
CA LYS A 78 7.56 -4.08 13.88
C LYS A 78 8.79 -4.82 13.35
N ALA A 79 8.96 -6.10 13.71
CA ALA A 79 10.06 -6.92 13.21
C ALA A 79 10.00 -7.09 11.68
N ASN A 80 8.79 -7.26 11.11
CA ASN A 80 8.60 -7.34 9.67
C ASN A 80 8.99 -6.02 8.96
N VAL A 81 8.55 -4.88 9.52
CA VAL A 81 8.86 -3.54 9.01
C VAL A 81 10.37 -3.28 9.00
N GLU A 82 11.10 -3.73 10.01
CA GLU A 82 12.56 -3.61 10.06
C GLU A 82 13.25 -4.49 9.01
N ALA A 83 12.71 -5.69 8.74
CA ALA A 83 13.30 -6.66 7.82
C ALA A 83 13.15 -6.32 6.33
N SER A 84 12.22 -5.46 5.95
CA SER A 84 11.89 -5.16 4.54
C SER A 84 11.93 -3.67 4.25
N GLU A 85 12.33 -3.26 3.05
CA GLU A 85 12.30 -1.84 2.63
C GLU A 85 11.23 -1.62 1.54
N PRO A 86 10.32 -0.65 1.69
CA PRO A 86 9.37 -0.29 0.64
C PRO A 86 10.05 0.40 -0.55
N ASP A 87 9.62 0.09 -1.77
CA ASP A 87 10.16 0.62 -3.04
C ASP A 87 9.70 2.08 -3.32
N ARG A 88 9.86 2.98 -2.34
CA ARG A 88 9.26 4.33 -2.32
C ARG A 88 9.60 5.17 -3.55
N GLU A 89 10.85 5.13 -4.01
CA GLU A 89 11.27 5.90 -5.19
C GLU A 89 10.68 5.33 -6.49
N ALA A 90 10.45 4.03 -6.59
CA ALA A 90 9.79 3.43 -7.74
C ALA A 90 8.29 3.76 -7.74
N TRP A 91 7.63 3.66 -6.58
CA TRP A 91 6.24 4.09 -6.41
C TRP A 91 6.04 5.57 -6.74
N LYS A 92 6.91 6.44 -6.24
CA LYS A 92 6.89 7.86 -6.54
C LYS A 92 6.99 8.12 -8.05
N LYS A 93 7.92 7.44 -8.74
CA LYS A 93 8.04 7.55 -10.20
C LYS A 93 6.77 7.07 -10.90
N LEU A 94 6.19 5.96 -10.47
CA LEU A 94 4.94 5.42 -11.01
C LEU A 94 3.78 6.42 -10.85
N CYS A 95 3.59 6.98 -9.64
CA CYS A 95 2.55 7.98 -9.38
C CYS A 95 2.75 9.24 -10.22
N ILE A 96 3.98 9.74 -10.33
CA ILE A 96 4.29 10.91 -11.17
C ILE A 96 4.07 10.62 -12.66
N SER A 97 4.39 9.42 -13.12
CA SER A 97 4.15 9.01 -14.51
C SER A 97 2.66 9.00 -14.85
N PHE A 98 1.81 8.49 -13.94
CA PHE A 98 0.36 8.56 -14.08
C PHE A 98 -0.13 10.00 -14.18
N LEU A 99 0.28 10.87 -13.23
CA LEU A 99 -0.10 12.28 -13.23
C LEU A 99 0.35 13.05 -14.49
N LYS A 100 1.38 12.55 -15.19
CA LYS A 100 1.87 13.11 -16.45
C LYS A 100 1.23 12.48 -17.69
N GLY A 101 0.29 11.55 -17.54
CA GLY A 101 -0.35 10.83 -18.66
C GLY A 101 0.63 9.93 -19.43
N ARG A 102 1.61 9.34 -18.74
CA ARG A 102 2.66 8.49 -19.34
C ARG A 102 2.57 7.03 -18.88
N LEU A 103 1.47 6.66 -18.23
CA LEU A 103 1.22 5.34 -17.70
C LEU A 103 0.25 4.58 -18.60
#